data_AF-A0A6B3ECP3-F1
#
_entry.id   AF-A0A6B3ECP3-F1
#
_cell.length_a   1.000
_cell.length_b   1.000
_cell.length_c   1.000
_cell.angle_alpha   90.00
_cell.angle_beta   90.00
_cell.angle_gamma   90.00
#
_symmetry.space_group_name_H-M   'P 1'
#
loop_
_entity.id
_entity.type
_entity.pdbx_description
1 polymer ?
#
loop_
_entity_poly.entity_id
_entity_poly.type
_entity_poly.pdbx_seq_one_letter_code
_entity_poly.pdbx_strand_id
1 'polypeptide(L)'
;LVLDVVGLTPRLLAHMPRLAALGDSGSRAPLGTVLPAVTCAAQSTFLTGTLPAEHGIVGNGWYFRELGDVLLWRQHNGLVAGDKLWDAARRAHPGYTVA
;
A
#
# COMPACT_ATOMS: atom_id res chain seq x y z
N LEU A 1 -5.30 7.04 11.69
CA LEU A 1 -4.17 6.09 11.66
C LEU A 1 -4.54 4.95 10.72
N VAL A 2 -3.66 4.60 9.79
CA VAL A 2 -3.79 3.38 8.96
C VAL A 2 -2.60 2.49 9.30
N LEU A 3 -2.85 1.20 9.50
CA LEU A 3 -1.83 0.20 9.75
C LEU A 3 -1.82 -0.77 8.58
N ASP A 4 -0.71 -0.78 7.83
CA ASP A 4 -0.44 -1.80 6.81
C ASP A 4 0.56 -2.82 7.37
N VAL A 5 0.11 -4.06 7.52
CA VAL A 5 0.89 -5.15 8.13
C VAL A 5 1.23 -6.16 7.04
N VAL A 6 2.44 -6.05 6.50
CA VAL A 6 2.91 -6.89 5.38
C VAL A 6 2.87 -8.38 5.75
N GLY A 7 2.26 -9.18 4.89
CA GLY A 7 2.19 -10.64 5.06
C GLY A 7 1.20 -11.12 6.14
N LEU A 8 0.39 -10.21 6.71
CA LEU A 8 -0.61 -10.59 7.69
C LEU A 8 -1.67 -11.52 7.08
N THR A 9 -1.85 -12.67 7.70
CA THR A 9 -2.93 -13.61 7.39
C THR A 9 -3.84 -13.76 8.60
N PRO A 10 -5.11 -14.17 8.43
CA PRO A 10 -6.02 -14.39 9.56
C PRO A 10 -5.46 -15.36 10.61
N ARG A 11 -4.64 -16.34 10.20
CA ARG A 11 -4.00 -17.30 11.12
C ARG A 11 -3.01 -16.64 12.08
N LEU A 12 -2.33 -15.58 11.65
CA LEU A 12 -1.35 -14.86 12.46
C LEU A 12 -2.02 -13.96 13.51
N LEU A 13 -3.29 -13.61 13.36
CA LEU A 13 -4.03 -12.78 14.33
C LEU A 13 -4.12 -13.43 15.71
N ALA A 14 -4.05 -14.77 15.79
CA ALA A 14 -4.00 -15.49 17.07
C ALA A 14 -2.80 -15.08 17.95
N HIS A 15 -1.74 -14.56 17.35
CA HIS A 15 -0.53 -14.08 18.04
C HIS A 15 -0.52 -12.55 18.24
N MET A 16 -1.58 -11.84 17.84
CA MET A 16 -1.65 -10.37 17.83
C MET A 16 -2.91 -9.88 18.58
N PRO A 17 -3.00 -10.08 19.91
CA PRO A 17 -4.25 -9.89 20.66
C PRO A 17 -4.83 -8.47 20.56
N ARG A 18 -3.98 -7.44 20.45
CA ARG A 18 -4.45 -6.05 20.27
C ARG A 18 -5.09 -5.80 18.90
N LEU A 19 -4.54 -6.41 17.85
CA LEU A 19 -5.07 -6.28 16.49
C LEU A 19 -6.31 -7.14 16.30
N ALA A 20 -6.34 -8.34 16.90
CA ALA A 20 -7.53 -9.19 16.95
C ALA A 20 -8.70 -8.47 17.63
N ALA A 21 -8.47 -7.86 18.81
CA ALA A 21 -9.49 -7.11 19.53
C ALA A 21 -10.05 -5.92 18.73
N LEU A 22 -9.25 -5.27 17.88
CA LEU A 22 -9.72 -4.21 16.97
C LEU A 22 -10.70 -4.77 15.93
N GLY A 23 -10.42 -5.95 15.37
CA GLY A 23 -11.33 -6.63 14.45
C GLY A 23 -12.61 -7.14 15.12
N ASP A 24 -12.53 -7.60 16.37
CA ASP A 24 -13.66 -8.16 17.11
C ASP A 24 -14.63 -7.08 17.62
N SER A 25 -14.11 -5.91 18.00
CA SER A 25 -14.92 -4.75 18.44
C SER A 25 -15.45 -3.91 17.28
N GLY A 26 -14.92 -4.10 16.07
CA GLY A 26 -15.26 -3.34 14.88
C GLY A 26 -15.79 -4.21 13.74
N SER A 27 -15.26 -4.00 12.55
CA SER A 27 -15.59 -4.79 11.37
C SER A 27 -14.34 -5.41 10.77
N ARG A 28 -14.52 -6.56 10.11
CA ARG A 28 -13.47 -7.27 9.39
C ARG A 28 -14.03 -7.79 8.07
N ALA A 29 -13.22 -7.71 7.03
CA ALA A 29 -13.53 -8.26 5.72
C ALA A 29 -12.27 -8.91 5.12
N PRO A 30 -12.40 -10.01 4.36
CA PRO A 30 -11.30 -10.52 3.58
C PRO A 30 -10.89 -9.49 2.52
N LEU A 31 -9.58 -9.30 2.35
CA LEU A 31 -9.03 -8.41 1.34
C LEU A 31 -8.57 -9.22 0.12
N GLY A 32 -9.25 -9.05 -1.01
CA GLY A 32 -8.73 -9.48 -2.30
C GLY A 32 -7.54 -8.59 -2.67
N THR A 33 -6.38 -9.19 -2.91
CA THR A 33 -5.17 -8.44 -3.27
C THR A 33 -4.99 -8.33 -4.79
N VAL A 34 -4.01 -7.54 -5.21
CA VAL A 34 -3.66 -7.34 -6.62
C VAL A 34 -2.65 -8.37 -7.10
N LEU A 35 -2.59 -8.54 -8.43
CA LEU A 35 -1.47 -9.19 -9.09
C LEU A 35 -0.64 -8.12 -9.83
N PRO A 36 0.67 -8.02 -9.60
CA PRO A 36 1.50 -8.88 -8.75
C PRO A 36 1.36 -8.59 -7.24
N ALA A 37 1.31 -9.64 -6.43
CA ALA A 37 1.11 -9.57 -4.96
C ALA A 37 2.43 -9.24 -4.22
N VAL A 38 3.05 -8.12 -4.60
CA VAL A 38 4.28 -7.60 -3.98
C VAL A 38 4.00 -6.25 -3.30
N THR A 39 4.75 -5.95 -2.25
CA THR A 39 4.53 -4.82 -1.35
C THR A 39 4.26 -3.50 -2.03
N CYS A 40 5.16 -3.05 -2.92
CA CYS A 40 5.06 -1.76 -3.61
C CYS A 40 3.80 -1.65 -4.49
N ALA A 41 3.43 -2.74 -5.18
CA ALA A 41 2.24 -2.77 -6.02
C ALA A 41 0.97 -2.69 -5.16
N ALA A 42 0.85 -3.56 -4.14
CA ALA A 42 -0.30 -3.59 -3.25
C ALA A 42 -0.49 -2.29 -2.47
N GLN A 43 0.59 -1.72 -1.93
CA GLN A 43 0.54 -0.45 -1.20
C GLN A 43 0.12 0.70 -2.10
N SER A 44 0.63 0.76 -3.33
CA SER A 44 0.23 1.79 -4.28
C SER A 44 -1.27 1.68 -4.59
N THR A 45 -1.80 0.47 -4.78
CA THR A 45 -3.24 0.22 -4.93
C THR A 45 -4.04 0.71 -3.71
N PHE A 46 -3.59 0.45 -2.48
CA PHE A 46 -4.30 0.94 -1.29
C PHE A 46 -4.32 2.47 -1.19
N LEU A 47 -3.26 3.13 -1.67
CA LEU A 47 -3.12 4.58 -1.58
C LEU A 47 -3.86 5.32 -2.70
N THR A 48 -4.01 4.71 -3.88
CA THR A 48 -4.65 5.34 -5.05
C THR A 48 -6.07 4.82 -5.32
N GLY A 49 -6.42 3.64 -4.83
CA GLY A 49 -7.66 2.96 -5.18
C GLY A 49 -7.69 2.39 -6.61
N THR A 50 -6.57 2.41 -7.33
CA THR A 50 -6.44 1.94 -8.73
C THR A 50 -5.57 0.69 -8.83
N LEU A 51 -5.61 -0.03 -9.96
CA LEU A 51 -4.82 -1.26 -10.14
C LEU A 51 -3.38 -0.97 -10.64
N PRO A 52 -2.44 -1.94 -10.56
CA PRO A 52 -1.07 -1.77 -11.05
C PRO A 52 -0.94 -1.28 -12.49
N ALA A 53 -1.89 -1.64 -13.36
CA ALA A 53 -1.94 -1.17 -14.73
C ALA A 53 -2.21 0.34 -14.85
N GLU A 54 -2.80 0.97 -13.82
CA GLU A 54 -3.17 2.38 -13.80
C GLU A 54 -2.16 3.23 -13.01
N HIS A 55 -1.78 2.82 -11.80
CA HIS A 55 -0.79 3.57 -11.00
C HIS A 55 0.67 3.30 -11.40
N GLY A 56 0.90 2.30 -12.26
CA GLY A 56 2.20 2.04 -12.91
C GLY A 56 3.22 1.28 -12.06
N ILE A 57 2.85 0.88 -10.84
CA ILE A 57 3.76 0.19 -9.90
C ILE A 57 3.46 -1.30 -9.93
N VAL A 58 4.31 -2.05 -10.62
CA VAL A 58 4.15 -3.49 -10.87
C VAL A 58 5.21 -4.33 -10.17
N GLY A 59 6.03 -3.75 -9.30
CA GLY A 59 7.17 -4.44 -8.71
C GLY A 59 7.74 -3.71 -7.51
N ASN A 60 8.54 -4.42 -6.71
CA ASN A 60 9.28 -3.82 -5.60
C ASN A 60 10.60 -3.19 -6.05
N GLY A 61 11.05 -3.41 -7.28
CA GLY A 61 12.35 -2.96 -7.74
C GLY A 61 12.52 -3.13 -9.23
N TRP A 62 13.56 -2.49 -9.75
CA TRP A 62 13.86 -2.46 -11.18
C TRP A 62 15.34 -2.77 -11.39
N TYR A 63 15.62 -3.40 -12.52
CA TYR A 63 16.99 -3.50 -13.02
C TYR A 63 17.34 -2.22 -13.77
N PHE A 64 18.36 -1.51 -13.31
CA PHE A 64 18.86 -0.28 -13.90
C PHE A 64 20.05 -0.63 -14.80
N ARG A 65 19.81 -0.70 -16.12
CA ARG A 65 20.80 -1.20 -17.09
C ARG A 65 22.08 -0.38 -17.10
N GLU A 66 21.95 0.92 -16.88
CA GLU A 66 23.04 1.89 -16.84
C GLU A 66 23.96 1.66 -15.64
N LEU A 67 23.43 1.05 -14.58
CA LEU A 67 24.16 0.71 -13.36
C LEU A 67 24.58 -0.77 -13.34
N GLY A 68 23.92 -1.62 -14.12
CA GLY A 68 24.12 -3.07 -14.06
C GLY A 68 23.52 -3.73 -12.82
N ASP A 69 22.66 -3.02 -12.07
CA ASP A 69 22.21 -3.43 -10.74
C ASP A 69 20.68 -3.49 -10.61
N VAL A 70 20.21 -4.40 -9.75
CA VAL A 70 18.81 -4.44 -9.28
C VAL A 70 18.69 -3.56 -8.05
N LEU A 71 17.89 -2.50 -8.15
CA LEU A 71 17.59 -1.66 -7.00
C LEU A 71 16.17 -1.94 -6.52
N LEU A 72 16.08 -2.44 -5.30
CA LEU A 72 14.83 -2.72 -4.62
C LEU A 72 14.39 -1.51 -3.78
N TRP A 73 13.08 -1.29 -3.72
CA TRP A 73 12.37 -0.25 -2.97
C TRP A 73 12.77 1.18 -3.30
N ARG A 74 13.45 1.42 -4.43
CA ARG A 74 13.73 2.76 -4.97
C ARG A 74 12.51 3.34 -5.67
N GLN A 75 11.44 3.53 -4.92
CA GLN A 75 10.17 4.02 -5.41
C GLN A 75 9.89 5.42 -4.84
N HIS A 76 10.37 6.45 -5.53
CA HIS A 76 9.99 7.81 -5.18
C HIS A 76 8.47 7.97 -5.32
N ASN A 77 7.79 8.54 -4.33
CA ASN A 77 6.32 8.64 -4.31
C ASN A 77 5.75 9.41 -5.53
N GLY A 78 6.55 10.29 -6.12
CA GLY A 78 6.20 10.97 -7.38
C GLY A 78 6.10 10.06 -8.60
N LEU A 79 6.63 8.83 -8.54
CA LEU A 79 6.51 7.83 -9.61
C LEU A 79 5.17 7.08 -9.56
N VAL A 80 4.45 7.14 -8.44
CA VAL A 80 3.11 6.54 -8.32
C VAL A 80 2.12 7.46 -9.03
N ALA A 81 1.58 6.98 -10.15
CA ALA A 81 0.57 7.72 -10.91
C ALA A 81 -0.81 7.62 -10.25
N GLY A 82 -1.69 8.56 -10.58
CA GLY A 82 -3.05 8.63 -10.05
C GLY A 82 -3.18 9.49 -8.80
N ASP A 83 -4.43 9.67 -8.41
CA ASP A 83 -4.84 10.47 -7.26
C ASP A 83 -4.63 9.67 -5.97
N LYS A 84 -3.84 10.20 -5.02
CA LYS A 84 -3.63 9.52 -3.74
C LYS A 84 -4.66 9.95 -2.70
N LEU A 85 -4.83 9.13 -1.68
CA LEU A 85 -5.71 9.38 -0.53
C LEU A 85 -5.51 10.78 0.08
N TRP A 86 -4.27 11.26 0.19
CA TRP A 86 -4.00 12.60 0.74
C TRP A 86 -4.30 13.74 -0.24
N ASP A 87 -4.27 13.48 -1.54
CA ASP A 87 -4.67 14.48 -2.54
C ASP A 87 -6.20 14.67 -2.49
N ALA A 88 -6.95 13.58 -2.36
CA ALA A 88 -8.38 13.60 -2.05
C ALA A 88 -8.67 14.30 -0.71
N ALA A 89 -7.92 13.97 0.35
CA ALA A 89 -8.10 14.59 1.66
C ALA A 89 -7.86 16.12 1.62
N ARG A 90 -6.84 16.58 0.89
CA ARG A 90 -6.55 18.02 0.75
C ARG A 90 -7.61 18.78 -0.06
N ARG A 91 -8.25 18.14 -1.04
CA ARG A 91 -9.38 18.75 -1.75
C ARG A 91 -10.59 18.94 -0.84
N ALA A 92 -10.89 17.97 0.01
CA ALA A 92 -11.96 18.08 1.00
C ALA A 92 -11.61 19.03 2.15
N HIS A 93 -10.34 19.04 2.56
CA HIS A 93 -9.84 19.80 3.70
C HIS A 93 -8.51 20.49 3.35
N PRO A 94 -8.57 21.75 2.83
CA PRO A 94 -7.36 22.50 2.50
C PRO A 94 -6.43 22.63 3.70
N GLY A 95 -5.14 22.35 3.50
CA GLY A 95 -4.13 22.34 4.57
C GLY A 95 -3.96 21.00 5.29
N TYR A 96 -4.69 19.95 4.90
CA TYR A 96 -4.50 18.61 5.46
C TYR A 96 -3.06 18.10 5.25
N THR A 97 -2.43 17.69 6.34
CA THR A 97 -1.09 17.11 6.37
C THR A 97 -1.16 15.61 6.62
N VAL A 98 -0.15 14.91 6.09
CA VAL A 98 0.09 13.49 6.35
C VAL A 98 1.51 13.35 6.88
N ALA A 99 1.67 12.47 7.87
CA ALA A 99 2.95 12.14 8.48
C ALA A 99 3.68 11.05 7.69
#